data_AF-A0A9D2QTV7-F1
#
_entry.id   AF-A0A9D2QTV7-F1
#
_cell.length_a   1.000
_cell.length_b   1.000
_cell.length_c   1.000
_cell.angle_alpha   90.00
_cell.angle_beta   90.00
_cell.angle_gamma   90.00
#
_symmetry.space_group_name_H-M   'P 1'
#
loop_
_entity.id
_entity.type
_entity.pdbx_description
1 polymer ?
#
loop_
_entity_poly.entity_id
_entity_poly.type
_entity_poly.pdbx_seq_one_letter_code
_entity_poly.pdbx_strand_id
1 'polypeptide(L)'
;LNKSEVGKTVLDFIRKNGTSVNVYYNKVTIEDTGLEGSYGQAMGNHIYINGRAAQSIQKIAETIIHEATHIRLDIGYDQHAEAVCDYYARLHTKGSLTGDDIRDIIKSVKERYPEYRWRRKI
;
A
#
# COMPACT_ATOMS: atom_id res chain seq x y z
N LEU A 1 -5.07 -3.35 11.57
CA LEU A 1 -4.38 -4.52 10.96
C LEU A 1 -4.90 -5.87 11.46
N ASN A 2 -4.95 -6.17 12.76
CA ASN A 2 -5.34 -7.51 13.28
C ASN A 2 -6.85 -7.89 13.15
N LYS A 3 -7.58 -7.33 12.19
CA LYS A 3 -9.05 -7.51 12.05
C LYS A 3 -9.48 -8.43 10.89
N SER A 4 -8.56 -8.83 10.03
CA SER A 4 -8.82 -9.68 8.85
C SER A 4 -7.66 -10.64 8.63
N GLU A 5 -7.86 -11.72 7.88
CA GLU A 5 -6.77 -12.62 7.48
C GLU A 5 -5.65 -11.90 6.71
N VAL A 6 -5.97 -10.99 5.79
CA VAL A 6 -4.93 -10.19 5.09
C VAL A 6 -4.06 -9.40 6.07
N GLY A 7 -4.70 -8.62 6.95
CA GLY A 7 -3.98 -7.84 7.95
C GLY A 7 -3.20 -8.69 8.97
N LYS A 8 -3.66 -9.90 9.31
CA LYS A 8 -2.89 -10.86 10.14
C LYS A 8 -1.65 -11.35 9.39
N THR A 9 -1.79 -11.75 8.13
CA THR A 9 -0.68 -12.16 7.25
C THR A 9 0.35 -11.04 7.11
N VAL A 10 -0.09 -9.79 6.92
CA VAL A 10 0.81 -8.64 6.85
C VAL A 10 1.54 -8.40 8.18
N LEU A 11 0.84 -8.50 9.32
CA LEU A 11 1.49 -8.39 10.63
C LEU A 11 2.55 -9.48 10.85
N ASP A 12 2.25 -10.71 10.47
CA ASP A 12 3.18 -11.84 10.56
C ASP A 12 4.40 -11.63 9.65
N PHE A 13 4.17 -11.18 8.41
CA PHE A 13 5.23 -10.83 7.46
C PHE A 13 6.16 -9.74 8.02
N ILE A 14 5.60 -8.61 8.49
CA ILE A 14 6.38 -7.49 9.04
C ILE A 14 7.27 -7.97 10.19
N ARG A 15 6.73 -8.81 11.08
CA ARG A 15 7.48 -9.37 12.21
C ARG A 15 8.60 -10.31 11.76
N LYS A 16 8.32 -11.26 10.86
CA LYS A 16 9.30 -12.26 10.40
C LYS A 16 10.39 -11.66 9.53
N ASN A 17 10.04 -10.69 8.70
CA ASN A 17 10.96 -10.03 7.78
C ASN A 17 11.74 -8.87 8.43
N GLY A 18 11.43 -8.52 9.68
CA GLY A 18 12.02 -7.38 10.36
C GLY A 18 11.75 -6.05 9.66
N THR A 19 10.64 -5.94 8.93
CA THR A 19 10.25 -4.72 8.21
C THR A 19 9.91 -3.62 9.21
N SER A 20 10.49 -2.43 9.06
CA SER A 20 10.12 -1.30 9.92
C SER A 20 8.87 -0.58 9.38
N VAL A 21 8.09 0.00 10.28
CA VAL A 21 6.96 0.85 9.91
C VAL A 21 7.02 2.14 10.72
N ASN A 22 7.12 3.28 10.04
CA ASN A 22 7.14 4.59 10.64
C ASN A 22 5.94 5.41 10.16
N VAL A 23 5.20 6.00 11.10
CA VAL A 23 4.08 6.90 10.79
C VAL A 23 4.46 8.31 11.21
N TYR A 24 4.54 9.23 10.24
CA TYR A 24 4.94 10.60 10.47
C TYR A 24 3.74 11.54 10.46
N TYR A 25 3.68 12.41 11.47
CA TYR A 25 2.70 13.50 11.58
C TYR A 25 3.36 14.88 11.53
N ASN A 26 4.67 14.96 11.71
CA ASN A 26 5.41 16.21 11.65
C ASN A 26 5.54 16.66 10.18
N LYS A 27 5.17 17.91 9.89
CA LYS A 27 5.21 18.48 8.53
C LYS A 27 6.61 18.48 7.94
N VAL A 28 7.61 18.93 8.70
CA VAL A 28 9.01 19.02 8.26
C VAL A 28 9.54 17.61 7.93
N THR A 29 9.27 16.62 8.78
CA THR A 29 9.65 15.22 8.49
C THR A 29 9.00 14.69 7.22
N ILE A 30 7.74 15.04 6.94
CA ILE A 30 7.04 14.62 5.71
C ILE A 30 7.69 15.24 4.46
N GLU A 31 8.04 16.53 4.53
CA GLU A 31 8.77 17.24 3.48
C GLU A 31 10.16 16.62 3.24
N ASP A 32 10.95 16.46 4.29
CA ASP A 32 12.31 15.91 4.23
C ASP A 32 12.35 14.45 3.71
N THR A 33 11.28 13.68 3.94
CA THR A 33 11.17 12.28 3.49
C THR A 33 10.50 12.15 2.11
N GLY A 34 10.10 13.26 1.47
CA GLY A 34 9.45 13.25 0.16
C GLY A 34 8.06 12.60 0.17
N LEU A 35 7.39 12.58 1.32
CA LEU A 35 6.06 11.98 1.49
C LEU A 35 4.90 12.94 1.15
N GLU A 36 5.21 14.15 0.69
CA GLU A 36 4.20 15.14 0.30
C GLU A 36 3.30 14.58 -0.82
N GLY A 37 1.99 14.79 -0.68
CA GLY A 37 0.99 14.28 -1.62
C GLY A 37 0.78 12.76 -1.61
N SER A 38 1.56 11.99 -0.85
CA SER A 38 1.46 10.53 -0.78
C SER A 38 0.88 10.05 0.55
N TYR A 39 0.20 8.90 0.57
CA TYR A 39 -0.23 8.27 1.82
C TYR A 39 0.92 7.53 2.51
N GLY A 40 1.86 6.99 1.75
CA GLY A 40 3.02 6.28 2.22
C GLY A 40 3.89 5.83 1.06
N GLN A 41 5.03 5.22 1.39
CA GLN A 41 5.94 4.59 0.44
C GLN A 41 6.79 3.52 1.15
N ALA A 42 7.19 2.50 0.41
CA ALA A 42 8.25 1.58 0.81
C ALA A 42 9.60 1.97 0.19
N MET A 43 10.67 1.91 0.99
CA MET A 43 12.05 1.96 0.50
C MET A 43 12.85 0.80 1.10
N GLY A 44 13.25 -0.15 0.24
CA GLY A 44 13.86 -1.40 0.68
C GLY A 44 12.94 -2.12 1.68
N ASN A 45 13.44 -2.42 2.87
CA ASN A 45 12.67 -3.09 3.92
C ASN A 45 12.01 -2.13 4.95
N HIS A 46 11.74 -0.88 4.57
CA HIS A 46 11.16 0.13 5.45
C HIS A 46 9.90 0.72 4.84
N ILE A 47 8.84 0.83 5.64
CA ILE A 47 7.56 1.44 5.25
C ILE A 47 7.42 2.78 5.98
N TYR A 48 7.18 3.84 5.22
CA TYR A 48 6.94 5.18 5.73
C TYR A 48 5.52 5.62 5.40
N ILE A 49 4.79 6.13 6.39
CA ILE A 49 3.39 6.54 6.26
C ILE A 49 3.27 8.02 6.57
N ASN A 50 2.60 8.76 5.68
CA ASN A 50 2.16 10.12 5.92
C ASN A 50 0.84 10.12 6.70
N GLY A 51 0.94 10.22 8.02
CA GLY A 51 -0.22 10.24 8.92
C GLY A 51 -1.13 11.46 8.71
N ARG A 52 -0.60 12.57 8.17
CA ARG A 52 -1.39 13.77 7.85
C ARG A 52 -2.25 13.59 6.60
N ALA A 53 -1.74 12.88 5.58
CA ALA A 53 -2.48 12.61 4.35
C ALA A 53 -3.48 11.45 4.53
N ALA A 54 -3.13 10.42 5.29
CA ALA A 54 -4.00 9.26 5.50
C ALA A 54 -5.25 9.60 6.35
N GLN A 55 -5.12 10.51 7.32
CA GLN A 55 -6.20 11.09 8.15
C GLN A 55 -7.08 10.11 8.95
N SER A 56 -6.88 8.80 8.84
CA SER A 56 -7.65 7.79 9.56
C SER A 56 -6.85 6.52 9.82
N ILE A 57 -7.18 5.81 10.91
CA ILE A 57 -6.59 4.51 11.24
C ILE A 57 -6.85 3.49 10.12
N GLN A 58 -8.02 3.55 9.49
CA GLN A 58 -8.36 2.67 8.38
C GLN A 58 -7.42 2.92 7.20
N LYS A 59 -7.25 4.18 6.77
CA LYS A 59 -6.36 4.49 5.64
C LYS A 59 -4.90 4.15 5.95
N ILE A 60 -4.43 4.44 7.16
CA ILE A 60 -3.08 4.02 7.62
C ILE A 60 -2.92 2.50 7.49
N ALA A 61 -3.91 1.71 7.93
CA ALA A 61 -3.85 0.26 7.81
C ALA A 61 -3.87 -0.22 6.35
N GLU A 62 -4.68 0.39 5.49
CA GLU A 62 -4.71 0.12 4.05
C GLU A 62 -3.36 0.43 3.40
N THR A 63 -2.75 1.58 3.71
CA THR A 63 -1.43 1.96 3.22
C THR A 63 -0.34 1.00 3.69
N ILE A 64 -0.31 0.61 4.97
CA ILE A 64 0.67 -0.38 5.45
C ILE A 64 0.54 -1.71 4.69
N ILE A 65 -0.69 -2.16 4.41
CA ILE A 65 -0.92 -3.41 3.65
C ILE A 65 -0.46 -3.26 2.20
N HIS A 66 -0.73 -2.11 1.58
CA HIS A 66 -0.29 -1.79 0.23
C HIS A 66 1.25 -1.85 0.14
N GLU A 67 1.96 -1.07 0.97
CA GLU A 67 3.42 -1.01 0.97
C GLU A 67 4.07 -2.35 1.35
N ALA A 68 3.54 -3.05 2.35
CA ALA A 68 4.04 -4.37 2.73
C ALA A 68 3.83 -5.41 1.62
N THR A 69 2.83 -5.22 0.76
CA THR A 69 2.59 -6.13 -0.38
C THR A 69 3.64 -5.95 -1.46
N HIS A 70 4.06 -4.71 -1.75
CA HIS A 70 5.21 -4.44 -2.62
C HIS A 70 6.46 -5.19 -2.14
N ILE A 71 6.81 -5.05 -0.86
CA ILE A 71 8.00 -5.68 -0.27
C ILE A 71 7.86 -7.21 -0.29
N ARG A 72 6.73 -7.74 0.18
CA ARG A 72 6.53 -9.20 0.33
C ARG A 72 6.55 -9.96 -0.99
N LEU A 73 6.03 -9.34 -2.06
CA LEU A 73 5.93 -9.98 -3.36
C LEU A 73 7.08 -9.59 -4.31
N ASP A 74 7.94 -8.66 -3.89
CA ASP A 74 9.00 -8.08 -4.72
C ASP A 74 8.45 -7.57 -6.07
N ILE A 75 7.38 -6.78 -6.00
CA ILE A 75 6.68 -6.20 -7.16
C ILE A 75 6.62 -4.68 -7.07
N GLY A 76 6.57 -4.01 -8.21
CA GLY A 76 6.41 -2.56 -8.31
C GLY A 76 6.65 -2.06 -9.73
N TYR A 77 6.53 -0.74 -9.93
CA TYR A 77 6.83 -0.04 -11.18
C TYR A 77 5.99 -0.46 -12.40
N ASP A 78 4.82 -1.07 -12.16
CA ASP A 78 3.80 -1.29 -13.19
C ASP A 78 2.39 -1.25 -12.58
N GLN A 79 1.37 -1.05 -13.42
CA GLN A 79 -0.02 -0.94 -12.96
C GLN A 79 -0.52 -2.26 -12.35
N HIS A 80 -0.04 -3.41 -12.80
CA HIS A 80 -0.46 -4.69 -12.23
C HIS A 80 -0.02 -4.81 -10.77
N ALA A 81 1.20 -4.40 -10.43
CA ALA A 81 1.70 -4.40 -9.06
C ALA A 81 0.84 -3.52 -8.15
N GLU A 82 0.56 -2.28 -8.58
CA GLU A 82 -0.31 -1.34 -7.86
C GLU A 82 -1.72 -1.91 -7.65
N ALA A 83 -2.29 -2.56 -8.67
CA ALA A 83 -3.61 -3.20 -8.57
C ALA A 83 -3.62 -4.38 -7.58
N VAL A 84 -2.55 -5.17 -7.50
CA VAL A 84 -2.40 -6.23 -6.50
C VAL A 84 -2.31 -5.65 -5.09
N CYS A 85 -1.53 -4.59 -4.90
CA CYS A 85 -1.41 -3.92 -3.61
C CYS A 85 -2.73 -3.31 -3.14
N ASP A 86 -3.45 -2.60 -4.03
CA ASP A 86 -4.79 -2.06 -3.76
C ASP A 86 -5.82 -3.16 -3.48
N TYR A 87 -5.74 -4.29 -4.19
CA TYR A 87 -6.60 -5.44 -3.94
C TYR A 87 -6.48 -5.92 -2.48
N TYR A 88 -5.26 -6.14 -1.98
CA TYR A 88 -5.08 -6.61 -0.60
C TYR A 88 -5.51 -5.55 0.43
N ALA A 89 -5.21 -4.27 0.18
CA ALA A 89 -5.67 -3.18 1.03
C ALA A 89 -7.21 -3.11 1.08
N ARG A 90 -7.89 -3.23 -0.06
CA ARG A 90 -9.35 -3.22 -0.13
C ARG A 90 -9.96 -4.48 0.50
N LEU A 91 -9.35 -5.64 0.30
CA LEU A 91 -9.79 -6.91 0.89
C LEU A 91 -9.72 -6.87 2.42
N HIS A 92 -8.72 -6.21 3.01
CA HIS A 92 -8.66 -5.98 4.46
C HIS A 92 -9.87 -5.23 5.01
N THR A 93 -10.33 -4.23 4.26
CA THR A 93 -11.44 -3.37 4.69
C THR A 93 -12.79 -3.99 4.39
N LYS A 94 -12.99 -4.57 3.20
CA LYS A 94 -14.29 -5.08 2.74
C LYS A 94 -14.54 -6.55 3.13
N GLY A 95 -13.49 -7.33 3.38
CA GLY A 95 -13.57 -8.76 3.70
C GLY A 95 -13.74 -9.68 2.49
N SER A 96 -14.53 -9.27 1.49
CA SER A 96 -14.70 -9.98 0.21
C SER A 96 -14.83 -8.98 -0.94
N LEU A 97 -14.25 -9.32 -2.11
CA LEU A 97 -14.31 -8.49 -3.31
C LEU A 97 -15.07 -9.21 -4.43
N THR A 98 -15.96 -8.49 -5.09
CA THR A 98 -16.68 -8.93 -6.29
C THR A 98 -15.84 -8.67 -7.55
N GLY A 99 -16.30 -9.18 -8.69
CA GLY A 99 -15.69 -8.83 -9.98
C GLY A 99 -15.73 -7.33 -10.28
N ASP A 100 -16.77 -6.62 -9.83
CA ASP A 100 -16.87 -5.16 -9.98
C ASP A 100 -15.83 -4.43 -9.13
N ASP A 101 -15.63 -4.84 -7.87
CA ASP A 101 -14.59 -4.26 -7.03
C ASP A 101 -13.20 -4.39 -7.69
N ILE A 102 -12.92 -5.55 -8.28
CA ILE A 102 -11.65 -5.79 -8.97
C ILE A 102 -11.52 -4.90 -10.21
N ARG A 103 -12.60 -4.75 -11.00
CA ARG A 103 -12.63 -3.84 -12.15
C ARG A 103 -12.39 -2.38 -11.75
N ASP A 104 -13.00 -1.95 -10.65
CA ASP A 104 -12.86 -0.59 -10.12
C ASP A 104 -11.42 -0.32 -9.65
N ILE A 105 -10.77 -1.29 -8.99
CA ILE A 105 -9.35 -1.20 -8.63
C ILE A 105 -8.49 -1.02 -9.88
N ILE A 106 -8.68 -1.87 -10.89
CA ILE A 106 -7.89 -1.80 -12.14
C ILE A 106 -8.10 -0.46 -12.84
N LYS A 107 -9.35 0.03 -12.90
CA LYS A 107 -9.66 1.33 -13.49
C LYS A 107 -8.99 2.46 -12.73
N SER A 108 -9.12 2.49 -11.40
CA SER A 108 -8.51 3.51 -10.55
C SER A 108 -6.98 3.54 -10.72
N VAL A 109 -6.32 2.39 -10.76
CA VAL A 109 -4.87 2.31 -10.97
C VAL A 109 -4.45 2.88 -12.33
N LYS A 110 -5.19 2.56 -13.40
CA LYS A 110 -4.91 3.13 -14.74
C LYS A 110 -5.07 4.65 -14.80
N GLU A 111 -6.00 5.19 -14.02
CA GLU A 111 -6.21 6.64 -13.91
C GLU A 111 -5.13 7.31 -13.05
N ARG A 112 -4.64 6.65 -11.99
CA ARG A 112 -3.59 7.17 -11.11
C ARG A 112 -2.19 7.09 -11.72
N TYR A 113 -1.92 6.08 -12.54
CA TYR A 113 -0.60 5.84 -13.16
C TYR A 113 -0.73 5.60 -14.68
N PRO A 114 -1.24 6.58 -15.45
CA PRO A 114 -1.43 6.42 -16.89
C PRO A 114 -0.12 6.22 -17.67
N GLU A 115 1.00 6.65 -17.11
CA GLU A 115 2.34 6.53 -17.67
C GLU A 115 2.95 5.12 -17.51
N TYR A 116 2.45 4.34 -16.56
CA TYR A 116 2.91 2.98 -16.33
C TYR A 116 2.24 1.98 -17.27
N ARG A 117 3.00 0.96 -17.67
CA ARG A 117 2.44 -0.16 -18.45
C ARG A 117 1.67 -1.09 -17.53
N TRP A 118 0.75 -1.86 -18.10
CA TRP A 118 0.02 -2.89 -17.34
C TRP A 118 0.97 -3.90 -16.68
N ARG A 119 1.94 -4.41 -17.44
CA ARG A 119 3.06 -5.20 -16.92
C ARG A 119 4.35 -4.65 -17.47
N ARG A 120 5.38 -4.56 -16.62
CA ARG A 120 6.73 -4.28 -17.09
C ARG A 120 7.21 -5.43 -17.98
N LYS A 121 7.89 -5.12 -19.08
CA LYS A 121 8.63 -6.13 -19.84
C LYS A 121 9.89 -6.46 -19.04
N ILE A 122 10.04 -7.73 -18.66
CA ILE A 122 11.29 -8.28 -18.12
C ILE A 122 12.30 -8.33 -19.26
#